data_AF-Q2USV2-F1
#
_entry.id   AF-Q2USV2-F1
#
_cell.length_a   1.000
_cell.length_b   1.000
_cell.length_c   1.000
_cell.angle_alpha   90.00
_cell.angle_beta   90.00
_cell.angle_gamma   90.00
#
_symmetry.space_group_name_H-M   'P 1'
#
loop_
_entity.id
_entity.type
_entity.pdbx_description
1 polymer ?
#
loop_
_entity_poly.entity_id
_entity_poly.type
_entity_poly.pdbx_seq_one_letter_code
_entity_poly.pdbx_strand_id
1 'polypeptide(L)'
;MRHSVSDPDVDEKLLSDEEATWPREQKKNESLFKKCAKYFLFVAVAVFSCLVGVVLGRQQHNLDKVCTRQLTQYSPVIPEVGIEYHQEQFNGSFLKENIYRQEASPEVDAAWEALGVNYRSLRVPAEEAQKSGLAPDQVKINEKYGGGYPANVEGLHHLHCLVC
;
A
#
# COMPACT_ATOMS: atom_id res chain seq x y z
N MET A 1 -60.35 16.11 -56.35
CA MET A 1 -59.36 15.04 -56.14
C MET A 1 -59.50 14.61 -54.68
N ARG A 2 -59.97 13.37 -54.51
CA ARG A 2 -60.12 12.50 -53.33
C ARG A 2 -59.73 13.10 -51.95
N HIS A 3 -60.63 13.04 -50.97
CA HIS A 3 -60.38 12.76 -49.53
C HIS A 3 -61.74 12.79 -48.81
N SER A 4 -62.35 11.61 -48.59
CA SER A 4 -62.29 10.78 -47.38
C SER A 4 -63.39 11.17 -46.39
N VAL A 5 -64.54 10.52 -46.55
CA VAL A 5 -65.56 10.41 -45.49
C VAL A 5 -64.95 9.49 -44.43
N SER A 6 -64.57 10.06 -43.30
CA SER A 6 -64.15 9.32 -42.11
C SER A 6 -65.41 8.74 -41.47
N ASP A 7 -65.54 7.43 -41.47
CA ASP A 7 -66.64 6.73 -40.82
C ASP A 7 -66.28 6.54 -39.33
N PRO A 8 -66.91 7.27 -38.40
CA PRO A 8 -66.52 7.27 -36.99
C PRO A 8 -66.75 5.91 -36.31
N ASP A 9 -67.61 5.06 -36.88
CA ASP A 9 -67.98 3.76 -36.27
C ASP A 9 -66.87 2.71 -36.42
N VAL A 10 -65.96 2.90 -37.40
CA VAL A 10 -64.81 2.01 -37.62
C VAL A 10 -63.63 2.38 -36.70
N ASP A 11 -63.41 3.68 -36.50
CA ASP A 11 -62.35 4.19 -35.64
C ASP A 11 -62.65 3.92 -34.15
N GLU A 12 -63.90 4.10 -33.70
CA GLU A 12 -64.30 3.76 -32.32
C GLU A 12 -64.13 2.27 -32.03
N LYS A 13 -64.40 1.40 -33.01
CA LYS A 13 -64.22 -0.05 -32.88
C LYS A 13 -62.74 -0.45 -32.85
N LEU A 14 -61.90 0.15 -33.69
CA LEU A 14 -60.45 -0.06 -33.67
C LEU A 14 -59.79 0.44 -32.38
N LEU A 15 -60.27 1.59 -31.85
CA LEU A 15 -59.82 2.13 -30.57
C LEU A 15 -60.25 1.25 -29.39
N SER A 16 -61.45 0.66 -29.44
CA SER A 16 -61.93 -0.25 -28.39
C SER A 16 -61.15 -1.57 -28.34
N ASP A 17 -60.70 -2.07 -29.49
CA ASP A 17 -59.93 -3.31 -29.60
C ASP A 17 -58.44 -3.09 -29.22
N GLU A 18 -57.88 -1.88 -29.40
CA GLU A 18 -56.51 -1.56 -28.99
C GLU A 18 -56.38 -1.20 -27.49
N GLU A 19 -57.39 -0.56 -26.88
CA GLU A 19 -57.38 -0.27 -25.43
C GLU A 19 -57.62 -1.52 -24.57
N ALA A 20 -58.16 -2.60 -25.13
CA ALA A 20 -58.46 -3.83 -24.40
C ALA A 20 -57.21 -4.70 -24.08
N THR A 21 -56.04 -4.38 -24.64
CA THR A 21 -54.82 -5.22 -24.50
C THR A 21 -53.62 -4.44 -24.00
N TRP A 22 -53.78 -3.61 -22.98
CA TRP A 22 -52.64 -3.29 -22.12
C TRP A 22 -52.56 -4.37 -21.04
N PRO A 23 -51.52 -5.24 -21.03
CA PRO A 23 -51.28 -6.09 -19.88
C PRO A 23 -51.01 -5.15 -18.70
N ARG A 24 -51.99 -5.01 -17.81
CA ARG A 24 -51.81 -4.39 -16.51
C ARG A 24 -50.65 -5.12 -15.87
N GLU A 25 -49.46 -4.49 -15.80
CA GLU A 25 -48.34 -5.05 -15.05
C GLU A 25 -48.85 -5.24 -13.62
N GLN A 26 -49.26 -6.47 -13.31
CA GLN A 26 -49.43 -6.89 -11.94
C GLN A 26 -48.02 -6.81 -11.36
N LYS A 27 -47.72 -5.74 -10.63
CA LYS A 27 -46.57 -5.68 -9.73
C LYS A 27 -46.67 -6.90 -8.83
N LYS A 28 -46.02 -7.98 -9.25
CA LYS A 28 -46.07 -9.29 -8.60
C LYS A 28 -45.57 -9.04 -7.20
N ASN A 29 -46.46 -9.10 -6.22
CA ASN A 29 -46.13 -8.82 -4.83
C ASN A 29 -45.05 -9.83 -4.42
N GLU A 30 -43.78 -9.41 -4.43
CA GLU A 30 -42.68 -10.29 -4.06
C GLU A 30 -42.98 -10.81 -2.66
N SER A 31 -42.98 -12.14 -2.49
CA SER A 31 -43.30 -12.72 -1.19
C SER A 31 -42.32 -12.15 -0.16
N LEU A 32 -42.81 -11.89 1.05
CA LEU A 32 -41.99 -11.36 2.15
C LEU A 32 -40.73 -12.18 2.35
N PHE A 33 -40.80 -13.50 2.12
CA PHE A 33 -39.66 -14.40 2.11
C PHE A 33 -38.58 -14.02 1.07
N LYS A 34 -38.96 -13.68 -0.16
CA LYS A 34 -38.03 -13.22 -1.20
C LYS A 34 -37.40 -11.87 -0.86
N LYS A 35 -38.17 -10.95 -0.26
CA LYS A 35 -37.64 -9.68 0.22
C LYS A 35 -36.65 -9.88 1.36
N CYS A 36 -37.02 -10.65 2.39
CA CYS A 36 -36.14 -11.00 3.50
C CYS A 36 -34.87 -11.74 3.03
N ALA A 37 -34.99 -12.67 2.08
CA ALA A 37 -33.83 -13.37 1.51
C ALA A 37 -32.89 -12.40 0.76
N LYS A 38 -33.43 -11.44 0.00
CA LYS A 38 -32.62 -10.40 -0.66
C LYS A 38 -31.93 -9.48 0.35
N TYR A 39 -32.64 -9.01 1.39
CA TYR A 39 -32.03 -8.20 2.44
C TYR A 39 -30.97 -8.97 3.23
N PHE A 40 -31.22 -10.25 3.52
CA PHE A 40 -30.24 -11.12 4.17
C PHE A 40 -29.00 -11.33 3.29
N LEU A 41 -29.17 -11.59 2.00
CA LEU A 41 -28.06 -11.69 1.05
C LEU A 41 -27.26 -10.38 0.99
N PHE A 42 -27.94 -9.23 0.93
CA PHE A 42 -27.28 -7.93 0.91
C PHE A 42 -26.47 -7.68 2.19
N VAL A 43 -27.05 -7.97 3.36
CA VAL A 43 -26.35 -7.85 4.64
C VAL A 43 -25.17 -8.83 4.71
N ALA A 44 -25.35 -10.07 4.26
CA ALA A 44 -24.27 -11.06 4.24
C ALA A 44 -23.10 -10.62 3.35
N VAL A 45 -23.38 -10.06 2.16
CA VAL A 45 -22.35 -9.51 1.26
C VAL A 45 -21.65 -8.30 1.90
N ALA A 46 -22.40 -7.40 2.55
CA ALA A 46 -21.82 -6.25 3.24
C ALA A 46 -20.94 -6.64 4.44
N VAL A 47 -21.37 -7.64 5.22
CA VAL A 47 -20.57 -8.19 6.32
C VAL A 47 -19.33 -8.88 5.76
N PHE A 48 -19.47 -9.68 4.70
CA PHE A 48 -18.33 -10.32 4.06
C PHE A 48 -17.32 -9.31 3.51
N SER A 49 -17.76 -8.26 2.83
CA SER A 49 -16.86 -7.21 2.32
C SER A 49 -16.17 -6.47 3.46
N CYS A 50 -16.87 -6.19 4.56
CA CYS A 50 -16.30 -5.56 5.75
C CYS A 50 -15.24 -6.47 6.40
N LEU A 51 -15.53 -7.77 6.55
CA LEU A 51 -14.58 -8.75 7.10
C LEU A 51 -13.33 -8.87 6.23
N VAL A 52 -13.50 -8.96 4.90
CA VAL A 52 -12.38 -8.97 3.96
C VAL A 52 -11.57 -7.68 4.06
N GLY A 53 -12.23 -6.52 4.13
CA GLY A 53 -11.57 -5.22 4.31
C GLY A 53 -10.76 -5.15 5.61
N VAL A 54 -11.29 -5.66 6.72
CA VAL A 54 -10.59 -5.71 8.02
C VAL A 54 -9.39 -6.67 7.96
N VAL A 55 -9.52 -7.82 7.30
CA VAL A 55 -8.41 -8.79 7.15
C VAL A 55 -7.29 -8.19 6.28
N LEU A 56 -7.62 -7.60 5.14
CA LEU A 56 -6.65 -6.96 4.26
C LEU A 56 -6.00 -5.74 4.93
N GLY A 57 -6.78 -4.93 5.66
CA GLY A 57 -6.27 -3.78 6.42
C GLY A 57 -5.35 -4.20 7.55
N ARG A 58 -5.64 -5.31 8.25
CA ARG A 58 -4.74 -5.88 9.26
C ARG A 58 -3.45 -6.42 8.64
N GLN A 59 -3.51 -6.95 7.43
CA GLN A 59 -2.34 -7.46 6.71
C GLN A 59 -1.36 -6.34 6.31
N GLN A 60 -1.79 -5.08 6.21
CA GLN A 60 -0.91 -3.93 5.98
C GLN A 60 0.13 -3.71 7.09
N HIS A 61 -0.01 -4.30 8.28
CA HIS A 61 1.03 -4.21 9.31
C HIS A 61 2.37 -4.88 8.92
N ASN A 62 2.42 -5.67 7.84
CA ASN A 62 3.68 -6.22 7.31
C ASN A 62 4.29 -5.40 6.16
N LEU A 63 3.77 -4.19 5.86
CA LEU A 63 4.29 -3.36 4.77
C LEU A 63 5.77 -3.08 4.96
N ASP A 64 6.23 -2.77 6.17
CA ASP A 64 7.63 -2.46 6.43
C ASP A 64 8.56 -3.60 6.03
N LYS A 65 8.23 -4.83 6.41
CA LYS A 65 8.99 -6.03 6.03
C LYS A 65 9.01 -6.25 4.51
N VAL A 66 7.91 -5.97 3.83
CA VAL A 66 7.82 -6.07 2.37
C VAL A 66 8.67 -4.97 1.71
N CYS A 67 8.54 -3.74 2.17
CA CYS A 67 9.31 -2.58 1.72
C CYS A 67 10.81 -2.79 1.92
N THR A 68 11.24 -3.20 3.10
CA THR A 68 12.65 -3.53 3.38
C THR A 68 13.17 -4.57 2.40
N ARG A 69 12.44 -5.66 2.17
CA ARG A 69 12.86 -6.71 1.24
C ARG A 69 12.98 -6.21 -0.20
N GLN A 70 12.18 -5.23 -0.61
CA GLN A 70 12.18 -4.69 -1.97
C GLN A 70 13.24 -3.60 -2.18
N LEU A 71 13.52 -2.81 -1.15
CA LEU A 71 14.37 -1.62 -1.24
C LEU A 71 15.81 -1.86 -0.81
N THR A 72 16.11 -2.97 -0.13
CA THR A 72 17.43 -3.24 0.43
C THR A 72 18.00 -4.56 -0.08
N GLN A 73 19.33 -4.61 -0.20
CA GLN A 73 20.05 -5.88 -0.36
C GLN A 73 20.08 -6.64 0.95
N TYR A 74 20.38 -7.95 0.87
CA TYR A 74 20.54 -8.76 2.07
C TYR A 74 21.57 -8.15 3.02
N SER A 75 21.19 -7.96 4.27
CA SER A 75 22.09 -7.51 5.32
C SER A 75 21.78 -8.24 6.62
N PRO A 76 22.81 -8.72 7.34
CA PRO A 76 22.64 -9.46 8.59
C PRO A 76 22.05 -8.60 9.70
N VAL A 77 22.10 -7.26 9.57
CA VAL A 77 21.57 -6.33 10.58
C VAL A 77 20.05 -6.16 10.50
N ILE A 78 19.44 -6.40 9.32
CA ILE A 78 18.01 -6.15 9.09
C ILE A 78 17.10 -6.93 10.06
N PRO A 79 17.32 -8.23 10.33
CA PRO A 79 16.50 -8.99 11.27
C PRO A 79 16.60 -8.49 12.73
N GLU A 80 17.69 -7.80 13.09
CA GLU A 80 17.99 -7.42 14.47
C GLU A 80 17.43 -6.04 14.84
N VAL A 81 17.34 -5.10 13.89
CA VAL A 81 17.06 -3.68 14.18
C VAL A 81 15.60 -3.27 14.05
N GLY A 82 14.77 -4.05 13.34
CA GLY A 82 13.35 -3.72 13.14
C GLY A 82 13.15 -2.40 12.39
N ILE A 83 13.15 -2.44 11.06
CA ILE A 83 12.98 -1.24 10.23
C ILE A 83 11.49 -0.88 10.18
N GLU A 84 11.17 0.37 10.53
CA GLU A 84 9.84 0.96 10.40
C GLU A 84 9.88 2.08 9.35
N TYR A 85 8.81 2.21 8.57
CA TYR A 85 8.67 3.28 7.58
C TYR A 85 7.52 4.21 7.95
N HIS A 86 7.78 5.51 7.92
CA HIS A 86 6.74 6.53 8.01
C HIS A 86 6.72 7.40 6.76
N GLN A 87 5.57 8.03 6.51
CA GLN A 87 5.48 9.05 5.48
C GLN A 87 5.94 10.38 6.05
N GLU A 88 6.86 11.04 5.36
CA GLU A 88 7.36 12.36 5.72
C GLU A 88 7.24 13.30 4.53
N GLN A 89 6.67 14.49 4.78
CA GLN A 89 6.57 15.53 3.77
C GLN A 89 7.73 16.52 3.94
N PHE A 90 8.62 16.54 2.96
CA PHE A 90 9.79 17.42 2.96
C PHE A 90 9.50 18.73 2.22
N ASN A 91 10.06 19.83 2.73
CA ASN A 91 10.09 21.08 1.99
C ASN A 91 11.29 21.07 1.02
N GLY A 92 11.03 20.77 -0.25
CA GLY A 92 12.06 20.68 -1.31
C GLY A 92 12.49 22.01 -1.91
N SER A 93 12.24 23.15 -1.25
CA SER A 93 12.72 24.45 -1.74
C SER A 93 14.24 24.52 -1.67
N PHE A 94 14.90 24.93 -2.76
CA PHE A 94 16.37 24.84 -2.90
C PHE A 94 17.18 25.49 -1.76
N LEU A 95 16.72 26.62 -1.24
CA LEU A 95 17.39 27.36 -0.15
C LEU A 95 16.87 27.01 1.24
N LYS A 96 15.94 26.06 1.38
CA LYS A 96 15.40 25.68 2.68
C LYS A 96 16.38 24.73 3.36
N GLU A 97 17.07 25.23 4.37
CA GLU A 97 17.95 24.41 5.21
C GLU A 97 17.14 23.51 6.15
N ASN A 98 17.61 22.27 6.29
CA ASN A 98 17.21 21.34 7.34
C ASN A 98 18.21 21.43 8.52
N ILE A 99 17.97 20.69 9.61
CA ILE A 99 18.87 20.72 10.77
C ILE A 99 20.32 20.31 10.43
N TYR A 100 20.51 19.42 9.46
CA TYR A 100 21.82 18.90 9.05
C TYR A 100 22.63 19.88 8.18
N ARG A 101 22.01 20.95 7.68
CA ARG A 101 22.63 21.98 6.83
C ARG A 101 22.95 23.29 7.57
N GLN A 102 22.54 23.40 8.83
CA GLN A 102 22.78 24.59 9.65
C GLN A 102 24.25 24.70 10.09
N GLU A 103 24.65 25.86 10.59
CA GLU A 103 25.96 26.05 11.21
C GLU A 103 26.16 25.13 12.42
N ALA A 104 27.42 24.79 12.69
CA ALA A 104 27.77 23.89 13.79
C ALA A 104 27.20 24.39 15.13
N SER A 105 26.38 23.55 15.75
CA SER A 105 25.77 23.80 17.05
C SER A 105 25.51 22.47 17.78
N PRO A 106 25.32 22.49 19.11
CA PRO A 106 24.97 21.28 19.85
C PRO A 106 23.73 20.55 19.31
N GLU A 107 22.76 21.29 18.76
CA GLU A 107 21.55 20.73 18.15
C GLU A 107 21.83 20.04 16.82
N VAL A 108 22.70 20.62 15.99
CA VAL A 108 23.15 20.01 14.73
C VAL A 108 23.94 18.74 15.02
N ASP A 109 24.86 18.79 15.98
CA ASP A 109 25.63 17.63 16.41
C ASP A 109 24.70 16.52 16.93
N ALA A 110 23.75 16.84 17.81
CA ALA A 110 22.77 15.88 18.31
C ALA A 110 21.91 15.25 17.20
N ALA A 111 21.57 16.02 16.16
CA ALA A 111 20.83 15.50 15.02
C ALA A 111 21.67 14.48 14.23
N TRP A 112 22.95 14.79 13.95
CA TRP A 112 23.86 13.86 13.29
C TRP A 112 24.13 12.61 14.14
N GLU A 113 24.31 12.76 15.45
CA GLU A 113 24.46 11.64 16.39
C GLU A 113 23.24 10.71 16.37
N ALA A 114 22.03 11.27 16.33
CA ALA A 114 20.79 10.50 16.25
C ALA A 114 20.67 9.67 14.97
N LEU A 115 21.32 10.08 13.87
CA LEU A 115 21.43 9.29 12.64
C LEU A 115 22.42 8.12 12.75
N GLY A 116 23.20 8.05 13.84
CA GLY A 116 24.18 6.99 14.05
C GLY A 116 25.46 7.18 13.25
N VAL A 117 25.86 8.42 12.92
CA VAL A 117 27.12 8.69 12.21
C VAL A 117 28.36 8.14 12.92
N ASN A 118 28.28 7.96 14.25
CA ASN A 118 29.33 7.39 15.09
C ASN A 118 29.30 5.86 15.20
N TYR A 119 28.59 5.17 14.33
CA TYR A 119 28.65 3.72 14.28
C TYR A 119 30.08 3.24 14.01
N ARG A 120 30.40 2.05 14.52
CA ARG A 120 31.67 1.38 14.25
C ARG A 120 31.49 0.36 13.15
N SER A 121 32.59 0.02 12.49
CA SER A 121 32.62 -1.12 11.58
C SER A 121 32.11 -2.37 12.30
N LEU A 122 31.26 -3.11 11.60
CA LEU A 122 30.64 -4.34 12.08
C LEU A 122 31.44 -5.56 11.61
N ARG A 123 31.27 -6.67 12.33
CA ARG A 123 31.80 -7.97 11.95
C ARG A 123 30.69 -8.79 11.32
N VAL A 124 30.83 -9.11 10.03
CA VAL A 124 29.95 -10.05 9.34
C VAL A 124 30.45 -11.48 9.58
N PRO A 125 29.62 -12.37 10.16
CA PRO A 125 29.96 -13.78 10.30
C PRO A 125 30.26 -14.43 8.95
N ALA A 126 31.14 -15.44 8.93
CA ALA A 126 31.57 -16.05 7.67
C ALA A 126 30.42 -16.74 6.92
N GLU A 127 29.44 -17.26 7.66
CA GLU A 127 28.21 -17.88 7.17
C GLU A 127 27.24 -16.91 6.49
N GLU A 128 27.33 -15.61 6.82
CA GLU A 128 26.50 -14.56 6.20
C GLU A 128 27.24 -13.77 5.11
N ALA A 129 28.58 -13.84 5.10
CA ALA A 129 29.44 -13.04 4.22
C ALA A 129 29.04 -13.11 2.74
N GLN A 130 28.87 -14.32 2.19
CA GLN A 130 28.53 -14.47 0.78
C GLN A 130 27.15 -13.89 0.45
N LYS A 131 26.16 -14.06 1.34
CA LYS A 131 24.82 -13.48 1.15
C LYS A 131 24.86 -11.95 1.22
N SER A 132 25.77 -11.40 2.02
CA SER A 132 26.04 -9.96 2.12
C SER A 132 26.92 -9.41 0.99
N GLY A 133 27.24 -10.21 -0.03
CA GLY A 133 28.06 -9.79 -1.18
C GLY A 133 29.57 -9.76 -0.92
N LEU A 134 30.04 -10.29 0.21
CA LEU A 134 31.46 -10.36 0.55
C LEU A 134 32.09 -11.61 -0.07
N ALA A 135 33.15 -11.43 -0.85
CA ALA A 135 33.85 -12.53 -1.50
C ALA A 135 34.82 -13.25 -0.53
N PRO A 136 35.07 -14.56 -0.69
CA PRO A 136 35.88 -15.34 0.25
C PRO A 136 37.34 -14.91 0.36
N ASP A 137 37.85 -14.17 -0.62
CA ASP A 137 39.21 -13.65 -0.73
C ASP A 137 39.34 -12.20 -0.22
N GLN A 138 38.25 -11.57 0.21
CA GLN A 138 38.29 -10.27 0.88
C GLN A 138 38.97 -10.36 2.25
N VAL A 139 39.35 -9.18 2.75
CA VAL A 139 40.01 -9.03 4.05
C VAL A 139 39.19 -9.68 5.16
N LYS A 140 39.88 -10.43 6.03
CA LYS A 140 39.27 -11.11 7.18
C LYS A 140 39.89 -10.63 8.48
N ILE A 141 39.07 -10.61 9.51
CA ILE A 141 39.54 -10.41 10.88
C ILE A 141 40.29 -11.67 11.29
N ASN A 142 41.43 -11.50 11.97
CA ASN A 142 42.19 -12.64 12.47
C ASN A 142 41.31 -13.46 13.45
N GLU A 143 41.40 -14.79 13.38
CA GLU A 143 40.65 -15.71 14.26
C GLU A 143 40.86 -15.41 15.75
N LYS A 144 42.06 -14.95 16.14
CA LYS A 144 42.34 -14.56 17.55
C LYS A 144 41.47 -13.39 18.05
N TYR A 145 40.86 -12.64 17.15
CA TYR A 145 39.97 -11.50 17.43
C TYR A 145 38.51 -11.78 17.03
N GLY A 146 38.15 -13.04 16.77
CA GLY A 146 36.78 -13.47 16.50
C GLY A 146 36.43 -13.70 15.02
N GLY A 147 37.40 -13.62 14.11
CA GLY A 147 37.22 -14.03 12.71
C GLY A 147 36.17 -13.23 11.92
N GLY A 148 35.79 -13.73 10.74
CA GLY A 148 34.79 -13.09 9.88
C GLY A 148 35.31 -11.90 9.08
N TYR A 149 34.40 -11.07 8.59
CA TYR A 149 34.71 -9.98 7.65
C TYR A 149 34.40 -8.62 8.29
N PRO A 150 35.34 -7.67 8.27
CA PRO A 150 35.05 -6.30 8.66
C PRO A 150 34.20 -5.64 7.58
N ALA A 151 33.09 -5.01 7.97
CA ALA A 151 32.19 -4.33 7.05
C ALA A 151 31.66 -3.02 7.65
N ASN A 152 31.10 -2.17 6.79
CA ASN A 152 30.44 -0.93 7.15
C ASN A 152 28.99 -0.94 6.63
N VAL A 153 28.12 -0.12 7.21
CA VAL A 153 26.72 -0.01 6.78
C VAL A 153 26.63 1.05 5.69
N GLU A 154 26.22 0.64 4.49
CA GLU A 154 26.21 1.52 3.31
C GLU A 154 25.21 2.68 3.38
N GLY A 155 24.13 2.54 4.16
CA GLY A 155 23.14 3.61 4.34
C GLY A 155 23.75 4.94 4.80
N LEU A 156 24.89 4.90 5.50
CA LEU A 156 25.58 6.09 5.99
C LEU A 156 26.42 6.78 4.91
N HIS A 157 26.79 6.07 3.83
CA HIS A 157 27.42 6.68 2.66
C HIS A 157 26.42 7.53 1.86
N HIS A 158 25.12 7.24 1.93
CA HIS A 158 24.09 8.03 1.25
C HIS A 158 23.74 9.34 1.99
N LEU A 159 24.29 9.58 3.19
CA LEU A 159 24.03 10.80 3.98
C LEU A 159 24.54 12.08 3.31
N HIS A 160 25.39 11.98 2.28
CA HIS A 160 25.77 13.13 1.46
C HIS A 160 24.56 13.85 0.84
N CYS A 161 23.42 13.16 0.68
CA CYS A 161 22.18 13.76 0.19
C CYS A 161 21.47 14.64 1.25
N LEU A 162 21.79 14.51 2.54
CA LEU A 162 21.19 15.35 3.59
C LEU A 162 21.75 16.78 3.60
N VAL A 163 22.92 16.96 2.99
CA VAL A 163 23.66 18.23 2.94
C VAL A 163 23.49 18.99 1.61
N CYS A 164 22.69 18.47 0.67
CA CYS A 164 22.39 19.13 -0.62
C CYS A 164 21.33 20.22 -0.51
#